data_AF-A0A4Q5SYD1-F1
#
_entry.id   AF-A0A4Q5SYD1-F1
#
_cell.length_a   1.000
_cell.length_b   1.000
_cell.length_c   1.000
_cell.angle_alpha   90.00
_cell.angle_beta   90.00
_cell.angle_gamma   90.00
#
_symmetry.space_group_name_H-M   'P 1'
#
loop_
_entity.id
_entity.type
_entity.pdbx_description
1 polymer ?
#
loop_
_entity_poly.entity_id
_entity_poly.type
_entity_poly.pdbx_seq_one_letter_code
_entity_poly.pdbx_strand_id
1 'polypeptide(L)' 'DFDPGSNVVDVYVGYLRRKLGAELVTTVRGLGYRVD' A
#
# COMPACT_ATOMS: atom_id res chain seq x y z
N ASP A 1 -9.12 13.30 12.56
CA ASP A 1 -9.40 12.01 13.20
C ASP A 1 -8.42 11.01 12.64
N PHE A 2 -7.44 10.60 13.45
CA PHE A 2 -6.36 9.70 13.03
C PHE A 2 -6.74 8.32 13.54
N ASP A 3 -7.50 7.57 12.74
CA ASP A 3 -7.84 6.19 13.07
C ASP A 3 -6.59 5.32 12.78
N PRO A 4 -5.93 4.76 13.80
CA PRO A 4 -4.71 3.96 13.63
C PRO A 4 -4.94 2.66 12.83
N GLY A 5 -6.19 2.26 12.59
CA GLY A 5 -6.51 1.21 11.62
C GLY A 5 -6.38 1.67 10.16
N SER A 6 -6.50 2.97 9.91
CA SER A 6 -6.66 3.54 8.56
C SER A 6 -5.36 3.65 7.76
N ASN A 7 -4.20 3.53 8.41
CA ASN A 7 -2.87 3.58 7.78
C ASN A 7 -2.12 2.23 7.85
N VAL A 8 -2.74 1.17 8.39
CA VAL A 8 -2.11 -0.15 8.49
C VAL A 8 -1.81 -0.71 7.09
N VAL A 9 -2.70 -0.44 6.13
CA VAL A 9 -2.54 -0.87 4.74
C VAL A 9 -1.28 -0.26 4.12
N ASP A 10 -1.06 1.05 4.32
CA ASP A 10 0.08 1.76 3.76
C ASP A 10 1.42 1.22 4.29
N VAL A 11 1.44 0.84 5.58
CA VAL A 11 2.61 0.21 6.21
C VAL A 11 2.94 -1.12 5.53
N TYR A 12 1.95 -1.98 5.36
CA TYR A 12 2.16 -3.28 4.73
C TYR A 12 2.46 -3.17 3.24
N VAL A 13 1.85 -2.23 2.51
CA VAL A 13 2.22 -1.93 1.11
C VAL A 13 3.68 -1.49 1.04
N GLY A 14 4.14 -0.65 1.96
CA GLY A 14 5.55 -0.26 2.05
C GLY A 14 6.49 -1.45 2.31
N TYR A 15 6.08 -2.41 3.13
CA TYR A 15 6.85 -3.64 3.33
C TYR A 15 6.87 -4.54 2.09
N LEU A 16 5.72 -4.71 1.43
CA LEU A 16 5.63 -5.51 0.20
C LEU A 16 6.51 -4.93 -0.90
N ARG A 17 6.46 -3.61 -1.14
CA ARG A 17 7.31 -2.94 -2.12
C ARG A 17 8.80 -3.09 -1.82
N ARG A 18 9.19 -3.02 -0.54
CA ARG A 18 10.59 -3.24 -0.11
C ARG A 18 11.05 -4.68 -0.33
N LYS A 19 10.15 -5.66 -0.20
CA LYS A 19 10.48 -7.08 -0.29
C LYS A 19 10.42 -7.63 -1.72
N LEU A 20 9.49 -7.12 -2.54
CA LEU A 20 9.11 -7.73 -3.81
C LEU A 20 9.28 -6.81 -5.02
N GLY A 21 9.70 -5.55 -4.82
CA GLY A 21 9.76 -4.54 -5.87
C GLY A 21 8.57 -3.59 -5.81
N ALA A 22 8.81 -2.32 -6.16
CA ALA A 22 7.81 -1.27 -6.06
C ALA A 22 6.73 -1.38 -7.15
N GLU A 23 7.07 -2.01 -8.27
CA GLU A 23 6.24 -2.26 -9.44
C GLU A 23 5.12 -3.27 -9.18
N LEU A 24 5.30 -4.22 -8.25
CA LEU A 24 4.30 -5.26 -7.95
C LEU A 24 3.02 -4.68 -7.35
N VAL A 25 3.12 -3.61 -6.56
CA VAL A 25 1.97 -2.98 -5.89
C VAL A 25 1.87 -1.52 -6.32
N THR A 26 0.93 -1.21 -7.21
CA THR A 26 0.72 0.13 -7.75
C THR A 26 -0.40 0.86 -7.01
N THR A 27 -0.22 2.16 -6.78
CA THR A 27 -1.26 3.01 -6.20
C THR A 27 -2.19 3.49 -7.31
N VAL A 28 -3.49 3.25 -7.14
CA VAL A 28 -4.55 3.76 -8.00
C VAL A 28 -5.22 4.92 -7.28
N ARG A 29 -5.01 6.15 -7.78
CA ARG A 29 -5.48 7.37 -7.14
C ARG A 29 -7.00 7.35 -6.94
N GLY A 30 -7.45 7.54 -5.71
CA GLY A 30 -8.87 7.52 -5.34
C GLY A 30 -9.50 6.13 -5.24
N LEU A 31 -8.73 5.06 -5.45
CA LEU A 31 -9.21 3.68 -5.48
C LEU A 31 -8.45 2.75 -4.52
N GLY A 32 -7.16 3.00 -4.26
CA GLY A 32 -6.34 2.20 -3.35
C GLY A 32 -5.12 1.59 -4.05
N TYR A 33 -4.95 0.27 -3.97
CA TYR A 33 -3.78 -0.44 -4.50
C TYR A 33 -4.18 -1.58 -5.43
N ARG A 34 -3.34 -1.88 -6.43
CA ARG A 34 -3.48 -3.01 -7.35
C ARG A 34 -2.23 -3.89 -7.31
N VAL A 35 -2.40 -5.19 -7.49
CA VAL A 35 -1.32 -6.16 -7.70
C VAL A 35 -1.40 -6.68 -9.13
N ASP A 36 -0.26 -6.74 -9.81
CA ASP A 36 -0.10 -7.31 -11.16
C ASP A 36 0.38 -8.77 -11.12
#